data_AF-A0A9N9EED5-F1
#
_entry.id   AF-A0A9N9EED5-F1
#
_cell.length_a   1.000
_cell.length_b   1.000
_cell.length_c   1.000
_cell.angle_alpha   90.00
_cell.angle_beta   90.00
_cell.angle_gamma   90.00
#
_symmetry.space_group_name_H-M   'P 1'
#
loop_
_entity.id
_entity.type
_entity.pdbx_description
1 polymer ?
#
loop_
_entity_poly.entity_id
_entity_poly.type
_entity_poly.pdbx_seq_one_letter_code
_entity_poly.pdbx_strand_id
1 'polypeptide(L)'
;DQGINTQNVQVDTVLKNLTPMKPNEYYSEATNIQLSFERYVLSNNQRISRARKAYLSHIRAYATHSSSKKEIFHIKKLHLGHLAKSFALREAPSSITSKKSHHKIAQKKISSIDKEVVQIDQFRSNNIGITRKRKLDVNEFAVGSYKSMIGPTVKKKRKIK
;
A
#
# COMPACT_ATOMS: atom_id res chain seq x y z
N ASP A 1 -16.82 -18.59 -28.29
CA ASP A 1 -17.57 -18.04 -27.14
C ASP A 1 -18.21 -19.16 -26.31
N GLN A 2 -17.50 -19.62 -25.28
CA GLN A 2 -18.04 -20.58 -24.32
C GLN A 2 -18.94 -19.81 -23.35
N GLY A 3 -20.25 -19.89 -23.54
CA GLY A 3 -21.22 -19.21 -22.69
C GLY A 3 -21.19 -19.79 -21.28
N ILE A 4 -20.89 -18.95 -20.28
CA ILE A 4 -20.96 -19.33 -18.88
C ILE A 4 -22.44 -19.40 -18.49
N ASN A 5 -22.94 -20.59 -18.17
CA ASN A 5 -24.30 -20.77 -17.65
C ASN A 5 -24.37 -20.18 -16.23
N THR A 6 -25.05 -19.05 -16.07
CA THR A 6 -25.23 -18.39 -14.77
C THR A 6 -26.61 -18.73 -14.21
N GLN A 7 -26.64 -19.32 -13.02
CA GLN A 7 -27.88 -19.54 -12.26
C GLN A 7 -28.01 -18.47 -11.18
N ASN A 8 -29.21 -17.95 -10.98
CA ASN A 8 -29.50 -17.09 -9.84
C ASN A 8 -29.60 -17.96 -8.58
N VAL A 9 -28.69 -17.75 -7.64
CA VAL A 9 -28.67 -18.45 -6.36
C VAL A 9 -28.85 -17.43 -5.24
N GLN A 10 -29.79 -17.70 -4.35
CA GLN A 10 -30.02 -16.88 -3.16
C GLN A 10 -28.92 -17.13 -2.12
N VAL A 11 -28.63 -16.12 -1.31
CA VAL A 11 -27.59 -16.22 -0.26
C VAL A 11 -27.93 -17.35 0.72
N ASP A 12 -29.21 -17.47 1.08
CA ASP A 12 -29.69 -18.50 2.00
C ASP A 12 -29.41 -19.92 1.49
N THR A 13 -29.49 -20.16 0.17
CA THR A 13 -29.20 -21.48 -0.40
C THR A 13 -27.72 -21.83 -0.26
N VAL A 14 -26.82 -20.87 -0.43
CA VAL A 14 -25.38 -21.08 -0.25
C VAL A 14 -25.06 -21.34 1.22
N LEU A 15 -25.65 -20.55 2.13
CA LEU A 15 -25.41 -20.69 3.57
C LEU A 15 -25.95 -22.02 4.11
N LYS A 16 -27.12 -22.47 3.64
CA LYS A 16 -27.68 -23.79 4.00
C LYS A 16 -26.80 -24.94 3.57
N ASN A 17 -26.09 -24.83 2.45
CA ASN A 17 -25.17 -25.88 1.97
C ASN A 17 -23.85 -25.92 2.75
N LEU A 18 -23.38 -24.77 3.26
CA LEU A 18 -22.14 -24.67 4.03
C LEU A 18 -22.27 -25.22 5.45
N THR A 19 -23.48 -25.23 6.00
CA THR A 19 -23.75 -25.70 7.36
C THR A 19 -24.43 -27.07 7.33
N PRO A 20 -23.88 -28.10 7.99
CA PRO A 20 -24.56 -29.40 8.12
C PRO A 20 -25.79 -29.37 9.06
N MET A 21 -26.22 -28.18 9.52
CA MET A 21 -27.17 -28.00 10.62
C MET A 21 -28.46 -27.30 10.20
N LYS A 22 -29.39 -27.22 11.16
CA LYS A 22 -30.79 -26.80 11.02
C LYS A 22 -30.96 -25.55 10.15
N PRO A 23 -31.96 -25.52 9.26
CA PRO A 23 -32.15 -24.46 8.26
C PRO A 23 -32.43 -23.06 8.81
N ASN A 24 -32.61 -22.91 10.13
CA ASN A 24 -32.89 -21.64 10.81
C ASN A 24 -31.68 -21.05 11.55
N GLU A 25 -30.55 -21.76 11.65
CA GLU A 25 -29.38 -21.34 12.45
C GLU A 25 -28.16 -20.94 11.60
N TYR A 26 -28.31 -20.82 10.27
CA TYR A 26 -27.18 -20.50 9.38
C TYR A 26 -26.52 -19.14 9.67
N TYR A 27 -27.26 -18.18 10.24
CA TYR A 27 -26.73 -16.86 10.62
C TYR A 27 -25.67 -16.93 11.73
N SER A 28 -25.89 -17.75 12.76
CA SER A 28 -24.94 -17.89 13.87
C SER A 28 -23.66 -18.55 13.37
N GLU A 29 -23.78 -19.55 12.52
CA GLU A 29 -22.63 -20.24 11.95
C GLU A 29 -21.83 -19.36 10.99
N ALA A 30 -22.49 -18.63 10.10
CA ALA A 30 -21.82 -17.65 9.25
C ALA A 30 -21.05 -16.60 10.09
N THR A 31 -21.65 -16.18 11.21
CA THR A 31 -21.00 -15.27 12.16
C THR A 31 -19.80 -15.93 12.84
N ASN A 32 -19.92 -17.18 13.28
CA ASN A 32 -18.83 -17.95 13.89
C ASN A 32 -17.64 -18.11 12.93
N ILE A 33 -17.91 -18.45 11.67
CA ILE A 33 -16.90 -18.56 10.61
C ILE A 33 -16.19 -17.22 10.42
N GLN A 34 -16.96 -16.13 10.30
CA GLN A 34 -16.38 -14.79 10.17
C GLN A 34 -15.51 -14.41 11.38
N LEU A 35 -15.99 -14.68 12.59
CA LEU A 35 -15.23 -14.43 13.83
C LEU A 35 -13.94 -15.26 13.88
N SER A 36 -13.97 -16.50 13.39
CA SER A 36 -12.78 -17.36 13.29
C SER A 36 -11.70 -16.74 12.40
N PHE A 37 -12.09 -16.25 11.21
CA PHE A 37 -11.15 -15.56 10.32
C PHE A 37 -10.60 -14.27 10.93
N GLU A 38 -11.44 -13.46 11.59
CA GLU A 38 -10.99 -12.24 12.26
C GLU A 38 -10.00 -12.54 13.39
N ARG A 39 -10.31 -13.53 14.23
CA ARG A 39 -9.39 -13.98 15.30
C ARG A 39 -8.08 -14.48 14.72
N TYR A 40 -8.12 -15.25 13.64
CA TYR A 40 -6.93 -15.73 12.94
C TYR A 40 -6.05 -14.58 12.43
N VAL A 41 -6.63 -13.55 11.82
CA VAL A 41 -5.89 -12.38 11.36
C VAL A 41 -5.32 -11.59 12.53
N LEU A 42 -6.10 -11.38 13.60
CA LEU A 42 -5.70 -10.63 14.80
C LEU A 42 -4.60 -11.31 15.62
N SER A 43 -4.50 -12.64 15.56
CA SER A 43 -3.51 -13.41 16.33
C SER A 43 -2.05 -13.03 16.05
N ASN A 44 -1.74 -12.44 14.88
CA ASN A 44 -0.38 -12.07 14.52
C ASN A 44 -0.35 -10.79 13.69
N ASN A 45 0.44 -9.80 14.13
CA ASN A 45 0.65 -8.52 13.44
C ASN A 45 1.11 -8.65 11.98
N GLN A 46 1.89 -9.69 11.63
CA GLN A 46 2.28 -9.97 10.25
C GLN A 46 1.09 -10.36 9.37
N ARG A 47 0.13 -11.14 9.91
CA ARG A 47 -1.09 -11.52 9.20
C ARG A 47 -1.98 -10.31 8.95
N ILE A 48 -2.12 -9.43 9.95
CA ILE A 48 -2.83 -8.15 9.78
C ILE A 48 -2.19 -7.31 8.67
N SER A 49 -0.86 -7.20 8.65
CA SER A 49 -0.13 -6.47 7.60
C SER A 49 -0.38 -7.05 6.20
N ARG A 50 -0.37 -8.38 6.07
CA ARG A 50 -0.69 -9.06 4.80
C ARG A 50 -2.14 -8.83 4.37
N ALA A 51 -3.10 -8.94 5.29
CA ALA A 51 -4.51 -8.67 5.01
C ALA A 51 -4.74 -7.22 4.53
N ARG A 52 -4.11 -6.23 5.19
CA ARG A 52 -4.13 -4.82 4.73
C ARG A 52 -3.54 -4.65 3.33
N LYS A 53 -2.40 -5.28 3.05
CA LYS A 53 -1.77 -5.24 1.72
C LYS A 53 -2.66 -5.87 0.64
N ALA A 54 -3.27 -7.01 0.93
CA ALA A 54 -4.19 -7.68 0.03
C ALA A 54 -5.40 -6.81 -0.30
N TYR A 55 -6.05 -6.24 0.72
CA TYR A 55 -7.16 -5.29 0.57
C TYR A 55 -6.79 -4.09 -0.32
N LEU A 56 -5.64 -3.46 -0.07
CA LEU A 56 -5.17 -2.33 -0.88
C LEU A 56 -4.82 -2.72 -2.32
N SER A 57 -4.30 -3.94 -2.54
CA SER A 57 -4.02 -4.45 -3.88
C SER A 57 -5.31 -4.69 -4.67
N HIS A 58 -6.35 -5.19 -3.99
CA HIS A 58 -7.66 -5.43 -4.60
C HIS A 58 -8.33 -4.12 -5.02
N ILE A 59 -8.33 -3.11 -4.16
CA ILE A 59 -8.85 -1.78 -4.50
C ILE A 59 -8.13 -1.20 -5.73
N ARG A 60 -6.80 -1.32 -5.75
CA ARG A 60 -5.99 -0.83 -6.88
C ARG A 60 -6.34 -1.56 -8.18
N ALA A 61 -6.44 -2.88 -8.14
CA ALA A 61 -6.85 -3.69 -9.30
C ALA A 61 -8.30 -3.36 -9.73
N TYR A 62 -9.21 -3.13 -8.79
CA TYR A 62 -10.58 -2.73 -9.10
C TYR A 62 -10.62 -1.37 -9.82
N ALA A 63 -9.71 -0.45 -9.48
CA ALA A 63 -9.64 0.86 -10.12
C ALA A 63 -9.12 0.83 -11.58
N THR A 64 -8.57 -0.28 -12.08
CA THR A 64 -7.97 -0.35 -13.43
C THR A 64 -8.96 -0.73 -14.54
N HIS A 65 -10.27 -0.86 -14.25
CA HIS A 65 -11.26 -1.17 -15.28
C HIS A 65 -11.28 -0.11 -16.40
N SER A 66 -11.34 -0.58 -17.65
CA SER A 66 -11.41 0.27 -18.85
C SER A 66 -12.62 1.20 -18.82
N SER A 67 -12.51 2.38 -19.44
CA SER A 67 -13.54 3.43 -19.39
C SER A 67 -14.94 2.95 -19.82
N SER A 68 -15.03 2.01 -20.75
CA SER A 68 -16.29 1.40 -21.20
C SER A 68 -17.05 0.62 -20.12
N LYS A 69 -16.35 0.09 -19.10
CA LYS A 69 -16.96 -0.70 -18.01
C LYS A 69 -17.06 0.08 -16.69
N LYS A 70 -16.61 1.35 -16.67
CA LYS A 70 -16.59 2.18 -15.45
C LYS A 70 -17.97 2.56 -14.93
N GLU A 71 -19.00 2.51 -15.77
CA GLU A 71 -20.38 2.80 -15.33
C GLU A 71 -20.86 1.80 -14.28
N ILE A 72 -20.48 0.52 -14.47
CA ILE A 72 -20.79 -0.61 -13.60
C ILE A 72 -19.72 -0.73 -12.49
N PHE A 73 -18.43 -0.70 -12.85
CA PHE A 73 -17.32 -0.91 -11.91
C PHE A 73 -16.71 0.41 -11.39
N HIS A 74 -17.57 1.32 -10.95
CA HIS A 74 -17.10 2.60 -10.44
C HIS A 74 -16.60 2.48 -8.99
N ILE A 75 -15.35 2.88 -8.70
CA ILE A 75 -14.74 2.78 -7.36
C ILE A 75 -15.54 3.48 -6.26
N LYS A 76 -16.23 4.59 -6.58
CA LYS A 76 -17.07 5.31 -5.59
C LYS A 76 -18.37 4.58 -5.24
N LYS A 77 -18.86 3.69 -6.12
CA LYS A 77 -20.04 2.86 -5.87
C LYS A 77 -19.68 1.60 -5.09
N LEU A 78 -18.40 1.31 -4.90
CA LEU A 78 -17.91 0.16 -4.15
C LEU A 78 -17.94 0.44 -2.64
N HIS A 79 -18.64 -0.41 -1.88
CA HIS A 79 -18.70 -0.29 -0.43
C HIS A 79 -17.42 -0.82 0.23
N LEU A 80 -16.45 0.07 0.46
CA LEU A 80 -15.14 -0.26 1.03
C LEU A 80 -15.22 -0.99 2.39
N GLY A 81 -16.27 -0.73 3.18
CA GLY A 81 -16.53 -1.44 4.44
C GLY A 81 -16.77 -2.95 4.26
N HIS A 82 -17.72 -3.35 3.41
CA HIS A 82 -17.96 -4.76 3.09
C HIS A 82 -16.73 -5.42 2.47
N LEU A 83 -16.04 -4.70 1.59
CA LEU A 83 -14.81 -5.20 1.01
C LEU A 83 -13.74 -5.46 2.08
N ALA A 84 -13.56 -4.56 3.04
CA ALA A 84 -12.62 -4.76 4.16
C ALA A 84 -13.00 -5.98 5.01
N LYS A 85 -14.30 -6.21 5.21
CA LYS A 85 -14.83 -7.38 5.94
C LYS A 85 -14.45 -8.71 5.26
N SER A 86 -14.44 -8.78 3.93
CA SER A 86 -13.99 -9.95 3.17
C SER A 86 -12.51 -10.30 3.38
N PHE A 87 -11.67 -9.34 3.80
CA PHE A 87 -10.28 -9.58 4.21
C PHE A 87 -10.11 -9.78 5.73
N ALA A 88 -11.22 -9.99 6.45
CA ALA A 88 -11.27 -10.13 7.91
C ALA A 88 -10.62 -8.96 8.67
N LEU A 89 -10.65 -7.76 8.09
CA LEU A 89 -10.13 -6.55 8.72
C LEU A 89 -11.23 -5.91 9.59
N ARG A 90 -10.89 -5.62 10.85
CA ARG A 90 -11.75 -4.87 11.77
C ARG A 90 -11.56 -3.35 11.71
N GLU A 91 -10.48 -2.89 11.08
CA GLU A 91 -10.19 -1.46 11.00
C GLU A 91 -11.09 -0.78 9.98
N ALA A 92 -11.51 0.45 10.29
CA ALA A 92 -12.22 1.28 9.33
C ALA A 92 -11.38 1.47 8.05
N PRO A 93 -12.01 1.48 6.87
CA PRO A 93 -11.29 1.61 5.59
C PRO A 93 -10.40 2.86 5.52
N SER A 94 -10.82 3.96 6.17
CA SER A 94 -10.05 5.20 6.31
C SER A 94 -8.74 5.03 7.10
N SER A 95 -8.69 4.12 8.08
CA SER A 95 -7.50 3.84 8.89
C SER A 95 -6.46 3.02 8.12
N ILE A 96 -6.90 2.21 7.16
CA ILE A 96 -6.00 1.34 6.37
C ILE A 96 -5.31 2.14 5.26
N THR A 97 -6.02 3.08 4.63
CA THR A 97 -5.48 3.91 3.54
C THR A 97 -4.55 5.04 4.03
N SER A 98 -4.77 5.55 5.24
CA SER A 98 -3.98 6.63 5.84
C SER A 98 -2.62 6.19 6.37
N LYS A 99 -2.44 4.90 6.65
CA LYS A 99 -1.16 4.30 7.07
C LYS A 99 -0.19 4.11 5.89
N LYS A 100 -0.05 5.10 5.01
CA LYS A 100 1.18 5.26 4.25
C LYS A 100 2.25 5.59 5.28
N SER A 101 2.89 4.55 5.79
CA SER A 101 4.15 4.65 6.50
C SER A 101 5.09 5.44 5.61
N HIS A 102 5.20 6.75 5.89
CA HIS A 102 6.48 7.42 5.77
C HIS A 102 7.41 6.59 6.65
N HIS A 103 8.00 5.54 6.09
CA HIS A 103 9.16 4.91 6.66
C HIS A 103 10.21 6.02 6.72
N LYS A 104 10.20 6.79 7.82
CA LYS A 104 11.35 7.56 8.25
C LYS A 104 12.46 6.52 8.29
N ILE A 105 13.40 6.66 7.37
CA ILE A 105 14.69 6.00 7.39
C ILE A 105 15.37 6.49 8.67
N ALA A 106 15.04 5.85 9.78
CA ALA A 106 15.72 5.98 11.06
C ALA A 106 16.40 4.64 11.32
N GLN A 107 17.31 4.27 10.42
CA GLN A 107 18.27 3.20 10.67
C GLN A 107 19.33 3.74 11.65
N LYS A 108 19.08 3.49 12.94
CA LYS A 108 20.02 2.87 13.88
C LYS A 108 21.52 3.18 13.64
N LYS A 109 22.01 4.36 14.08
CA LYS A 109 23.42 4.57 14.43
C LYS A 109 23.66 4.03 15.85
N ILE A 110 23.81 2.71 16.00
CA ILE A 110 24.37 2.11 17.22
C ILE A 110 25.22 0.92 16.79
N SER A 111 26.49 1.17 16.53
CA SER A 111 27.60 0.21 16.63
C SER A 111 28.90 1.00 16.41
N SER A 112 29.93 0.75 17.22
CA SER A 112 31.27 1.35 17.21
C SER A 112 31.42 2.77 17.81
N ILE A 113 31.05 2.91 19.10
CA ILE A 113 31.84 3.74 20.03
C ILE A 113 32.50 2.72 20.95
N ASP A 114 33.72 2.32 20.64
CA ASP A 114 34.68 1.75 21.57
C ASP A 114 36.03 1.60 20.85
N LYS A 115 37.06 2.20 21.46
CA LYS A 115 38.51 2.02 21.29
C LYS A 115 39.27 2.98 20.34
N GLU A 116 40.11 3.76 21.03
CA GLU A 116 41.48 4.14 20.71
C GLU A 116 41.79 5.42 19.91
N VAL A 117 42.40 6.33 20.67
CA VAL A 117 43.27 7.44 20.28
C VAL A 117 44.62 6.88 19.88
N VAL A 118 45.10 7.12 18.65
CA VAL A 118 46.51 7.43 18.31
C VAL A 118 46.55 8.23 17.01
N GLN A 119 47.34 9.31 17.02
CA GLN A 119 47.65 10.26 15.95
C GLN A 119 48.19 9.59 14.67
N ILE A 120 48.01 10.25 13.50
CA ILE A 120 49.09 10.77 12.64
C ILE A 120 48.48 11.60 11.50
N ASP A 121 48.74 12.90 11.60
CA ASP A 121 49.11 13.90 10.60
C ASP A 121 48.50 13.96 9.19
N GLN A 122 47.94 15.16 8.96
CA GLN A 122 48.26 16.09 7.87
C GLN A 122 47.95 15.62 6.44
N PHE A 123 46.89 16.19 5.84
CA PHE A 123 47.02 17.11 4.69
C PHE A 123 45.67 17.79 4.38
N ARG A 124 45.73 19.12 4.33
CA ARG A 124 44.83 20.07 3.64
C ARG A 124 43.40 20.27 4.18
N SER A 125 43.30 21.30 5.02
CA SER A 125 42.18 22.24 5.02
C SER A 125 41.95 22.76 3.60
N ASN A 126 40.69 22.71 3.14
CA ASN A 126 40.04 23.84 2.51
C ASN A 126 38.51 23.62 2.48
N ASN A 127 37.81 24.64 2.98
CA ASN A 127 36.35 24.76 3.05
C ASN A 127 35.64 24.47 1.71
N ILE A 128 34.37 24.02 1.83
CA ILE A 128 33.18 24.41 1.04
C ILE A 128 32.29 23.19 0.72
N GLY A 129 31.03 23.25 1.18
CA GLY A 129 29.91 22.77 0.38
C GLY A 129 29.12 21.58 0.92
N ILE A 130 28.00 21.88 1.59
CA ILE A 130 26.86 20.98 1.79
C ILE A 130 26.44 20.39 0.44
N THR A 131 26.71 19.10 0.19
CA THR A 131 26.22 18.40 -1.01
C THR A 131 25.11 17.42 -0.64
N ARG A 132 23.87 17.84 -0.92
CA ARG A 132 22.64 17.07 -0.75
C ARG A 132 22.67 15.85 -1.67
N LYS A 133 22.31 14.69 -1.11
CA LYS A 133 22.15 13.40 -1.80
C LYS A 133 21.24 13.53 -3.03
N ARG A 134 21.69 13.00 -4.17
CA ARG A 134 20.89 12.87 -5.40
C ARG A 134 19.75 11.87 -5.16
N LYS A 135 18.52 12.31 -5.44
CA LYS A 135 17.30 11.50 -5.48
C LYS A 135 16.95 11.29 -6.95
N LEU A 136 17.53 10.27 -7.56
CA LEU A 136 17.06 9.74 -8.85
C LEU A 136 16.12 8.59 -8.53
N ASP A 137 14.85 8.94 -8.34
CA ASP A 137 13.74 8.00 -8.42
C ASP A 137 12.63 8.77 -9.14
N VAL A 138 12.66 8.65 -10.47
CA VAL A 138 11.77 9.34 -11.39
C VAL A 138 10.53 8.45 -11.53
N ASN A 139 9.42 8.84 -10.91
CA ASN A 139 8.14 8.20 -11.19
C ASN A 139 7.66 8.63 -12.58
N GLU A 140 7.44 7.65 -13.45
CA GLU A 140 6.98 7.77 -14.85
C GLU A 140 5.60 8.44 -15.02
N PHE A 141 4.88 8.70 -13.93
CA PHE A 141 3.52 9.27 -13.95
C PHE A 141 3.41 10.68 -13.37
N ALA A 142 4.54 11.37 -13.14
CA ALA A 142 4.50 12.75 -12.67
C ALA A 142 4.16 13.70 -13.84
N VAL A 143 2.87 13.96 -14.05
CA VAL A 143 2.39 15.19 -14.71
C VAL A 143 2.80 16.39 -13.83
N GLY A 144 4.03 16.86 -14.03
CA GLY A 144 4.67 17.96 -13.32
C GLY A 144 4.85 19.20 -14.22
N SER A 145 4.85 20.38 -13.58
CA SER A 145 5.06 21.69 -14.21
C SER A 145 6.29 21.75 -15.11
N TYR A 146 6.18 22.42 -16.27
CA TYR A 146 7.17 22.50 -17.36
C TYR A 146 8.63 22.77 -16.92
N LYS A 147 8.82 23.36 -15.75
CA LYS A 147 10.13 23.66 -15.17
C LYS A 147 10.95 22.43 -14.82
N SER A 148 10.33 21.26 -14.63
CA SER A 148 11.02 19.97 -14.43
C SER A 148 11.53 19.34 -15.73
N MET A 149 11.16 19.87 -16.89
CA MET A 149 11.63 19.41 -18.21
C MET A 149 12.80 20.25 -18.74
N ILE A 150 13.17 21.36 -18.10
CA ILE A 150 14.30 22.18 -18.51
C ILE A 150 15.60 21.55 -18.00
N GLY A 151 16.44 21.11 -18.94
CA GLY A 151 17.76 20.53 -18.64
C GLY A 151 18.76 21.54 -18.04
N PRO A 152 19.95 21.06 -17.63
CA PRO A 152 20.96 21.91 -16.99
C PRO A 152 21.40 23.06 -17.90
N THR A 153 21.18 24.30 -17.45
CA THR A 153 21.56 25.51 -18.19
C THR A 153 22.95 25.98 -17.79
N VAL A 154 23.89 26.01 -18.75
CA VAL A 154 25.26 26.47 -18.50
C VAL A 154 25.34 27.99 -18.73
N LYS A 155 25.65 28.76 -17.69
CA LYS A 155 25.87 30.21 -17.80
C LYS A 155 27.23 30.49 -18.45
N LYS A 156 27.23 31.02 -19.68
CA LYS A 156 28.44 31.42 -20.40
C LYS A 156 28.96 32.75 -19.83
N LYS A 157 30.09 32.73 -19.13
CA LYS A 157 30.77 33.95 -18.67
C LYS A 157 31.46 34.63 -19.87
N ARG A 158 31.08 35.87 -20.18
CA ARG A 158 31.81 36.70 -21.15
C ARG A 158 33.06 37.26 -20.47
N LYS A 159 34.22 37.10 -21.11
CA LYS A 159 35.47 37.76 -20.72
C LYS A 159 35.37 39.23 -21.14
N ILE A 160 35.60 40.13 -20.18
CA ILE A 160 35.74 41.57 -20.45
C ILE A 160 37.25 41.80 -20.69
N LYS A 161 37.57 42.58 -21.73
CA LYS A 161 38.93 42.95 -22.14
C LYS A 161 39.56 43.92 -21.15
#